data_AF-A0A4Q9M909-F1
#
_entry.id   AF-A0A4Q9M909-F1
#
_cell.length_a   1.000
_cell.length_b   1.000
_cell.length_c   1.000
_cell.angle_alpha   90.00
_cell.angle_beta   90.00
_cell.angle_gamma   90.00
#
_symmetry.space_group_name_H-M   'P 1'
#
loop_
_entity.id
_entity.type
_entity.pdbx_description
1 polymer ?
#
loop_
_entity_poly.entity_id
_entity_poly.type
_entity_poly.pdbx_seq_one_letter_code
_entity_poly.pdbx_strand_id
1 'polypeptide(L)'
;MPPEPSRRGATASPLVTTRAKKTSATQPTSVPPARHLRSTSTESFAEASERIQSLEDAMKTLRKHQMVPAAGDPTAEGLVTGLQHVGVGLGNIAWASECCIALAIYAKAVLDNAATTLVGALEKRITTAGEQIAELTSELVRVGDGMTEKIATVIGDVCSAGSMGAKPGESSPVSTPFSYAAVARAAFPSATRATQISVADRESIRARQVLVDDFPMGDDGALTEVAILEKANDALDYLPRGVMDIPEGLRFTAARTLRNGGVILELATPALAKWVTTHAEDFASVLGERSKIRPRQYKLVA
;
A
#
# COMPACT_ATOMS: atom_id res chain seq x y z
N MET A 1 -53.21 10.96 -76.60
CA MET A 1 -51.79 11.01 -77.00
C MET A 1 -51.24 9.58 -77.00
N PRO A 2 -50.25 9.28 -77.87
CA PRO A 2 -50.10 8.06 -78.70
C PRO A 2 -49.65 6.78 -77.92
N PRO A 3 -49.54 5.60 -78.59
CA PRO A 3 -49.76 4.27 -78.00
C PRO A 3 -48.48 3.52 -77.57
N GLU A 4 -48.69 2.39 -76.88
CA GLU A 4 -47.84 1.17 -76.84
C GLU A 4 -47.38 0.75 -78.27
N PRO A 5 -46.34 -0.11 -78.50
CA PRO A 5 -46.19 -1.40 -77.79
C PRO A 5 -44.77 -2.04 -77.73
N SER A 6 -44.69 -3.20 -77.03
CA SER A 6 -44.07 -4.47 -77.44
C SER A 6 -42.57 -4.55 -77.87
N ARG A 7 -41.83 -5.65 -77.75
CA ARG A 7 -41.91 -7.01 -77.16
C ARG A 7 -40.74 -7.79 -77.79
N ARG A 8 -40.32 -8.88 -77.14
CA ARG A 8 -39.48 -10.00 -77.64
C ARG A 8 -37.98 -9.67 -77.78
N GLY A 9 -37.04 -10.51 -77.36
CA GLY A 9 -37.11 -11.92 -77.01
C GLY A 9 -36.20 -12.74 -77.91
N ALA A 10 -35.39 -13.59 -77.25
CA ALA A 10 -34.86 -14.87 -77.73
C ALA A 10 -33.54 -14.92 -78.54
N THR A 11 -32.75 -15.93 -78.10
CA THR A 11 -31.89 -16.87 -78.86
C THR A 11 -30.56 -16.38 -79.44
N ALA A 12 -29.45 -16.97 -78.97
CA ALA A 12 -28.73 -18.06 -79.66
C ALA A 12 -27.25 -18.12 -79.22
N SER A 13 -26.81 -19.27 -78.69
CA SER A 13 -25.46 -19.80 -78.99
C SER A 13 -25.57 -20.55 -80.33
N PRO A 14 -24.50 -20.72 -81.14
CA PRO A 14 -23.52 -21.79 -80.84
C PRO A 14 -22.09 -21.66 -81.47
N LEU A 15 -21.26 -22.68 -81.18
CA LEU A 15 -20.11 -23.22 -81.95
C LEU A 15 -18.80 -22.39 -82.08
N VAL A 16 -17.56 -22.94 -82.17
CA VAL A 16 -16.90 -24.22 -81.84
C VAL A 16 -15.42 -24.15 -82.31
N THR A 17 -14.50 -24.72 -81.52
CA THR A 17 -13.11 -25.21 -81.83
C THR A 17 -12.06 -24.26 -82.45
N THR A 18 -10.80 -24.24 -82.00
CA THR A 18 -9.85 -25.35 -82.16
C THR A 18 -8.82 -25.51 -81.04
N ARG A 19 -8.41 -26.78 -80.95
CA ARG A 19 -7.48 -27.45 -80.05
C ARG A 19 -6.07 -27.41 -80.64
N ALA A 20 -5.06 -27.12 -79.83
CA ALA A 20 -3.73 -27.71 -80.02
C ALA A 20 -3.15 -28.10 -78.67
N LYS A 21 -2.83 -29.40 -78.57
CA LYS A 21 -2.36 -30.14 -77.41
C LYS A 21 -0.84 -30.23 -77.52
N LYS A 22 -0.07 -29.84 -76.50
CA LYS A 22 1.24 -30.44 -76.23
C LYS A 22 1.44 -30.61 -74.73
N THR A 23 1.45 -31.88 -74.36
CA THR A 23 1.87 -32.49 -73.11
C THR A 23 3.32 -32.15 -72.78
N SER A 24 3.62 -31.80 -71.52
CA SER A 24 4.49 -32.63 -70.66
C SER A 24 4.81 -31.99 -69.32
N ALA A 25 4.71 -32.84 -68.30
CA ALA A 25 5.43 -32.86 -67.01
C ALA A 25 5.11 -31.82 -65.92
N THR A 26 4.64 -32.39 -64.83
CA THR A 26 4.41 -31.88 -63.47
C THR A 26 5.62 -31.14 -62.88
N GLN A 27 5.40 -29.94 -62.33
CA GLN A 27 6.19 -29.42 -61.22
C GLN A 27 5.24 -29.07 -60.06
N PRO A 28 5.53 -29.52 -58.83
CA PRO A 28 4.70 -29.24 -57.67
C PRO A 28 4.77 -27.76 -57.31
N THR A 29 3.62 -27.25 -56.92
CA THR A 29 3.30 -25.94 -56.37
C THR A 29 4.44 -25.39 -55.49
N SER A 30 5.19 -24.43 -56.01
CA SER A 30 6.02 -23.56 -55.16
C SER A 30 5.09 -22.55 -54.49
N VAL A 31 5.24 -22.47 -53.17
CA VAL A 31 4.67 -21.47 -52.28
C VAL A 31 4.89 -20.06 -52.87
N PRO A 32 3.89 -19.16 -52.89
CA PRO A 32 4.14 -17.78 -53.32
C PRO A 32 5.18 -17.15 -52.39
N PRO A 33 6.17 -16.38 -52.89
CA PRO A 33 7.17 -15.80 -52.03
C PRO A 33 6.44 -14.92 -51.01
N ALA A 34 6.64 -15.25 -49.73
CA ALA A 34 6.24 -14.41 -48.63
C ALA A 34 6.75 -13.00 -48.92
N ARG A 35 5.83 -12.04 -49.09
CA ARG A 35 6.18 -10.62 -49.06
C ARG A 35 6.98 -10.39 -47.80
N HIS A 36 8.28 -10.16 -47.94
CA HIS A 36 9.13 -9.69 -46.86
C HIS A 36 8.60 -8.33 -46.40
N LEU A 37 7.75 -8.33 -45.37
CA LEU A 37 7.46 -7.18 -44.52
C LEU A 37 8.61 -7.00 -43.50
N ARG A 38 9.86 -6.99 -43.98
CA ARG A 38 11.03 -6.62 -43.18
C ARG A 38 11.72 -5.46 -43.88
N SER A 39 11.65 -4.28 -43.28
CA SER A 39 12.84 -3.61 -42.70
C SER A 39 12.71 -2.10 -42.52
N THR A 40 11.70 -1.41 -43.05
CA THR A 40 11.68 0.07 -42.97
C THR A 40 11.37 0.61 -41.57
N SER A 41 10.54 -0.09 -40.79
CA SER A 41 10.17 0.37 -39.45
C SER A 41 11.32 0.25 -38.45
N THR A 42 12.13 -0.80 -38.50
CA THR A 42 13.24 -0.99 -37.57
C THR A 42 14.39 -0.02 -37.82
N GLU A 43 14.61 0.34 -39.08
CA GLU A 43 15.62 1.32 -39.48
C GLU A 43 15.24 2.74 -39.00
N SER A 44 13.96 3.12 -39.05
CA SER A 44 13.51 4.44 -38.60
C SER A 44 13.62 4.64 -37.09
N PHE A 45 13.39 3.59 -36.29
CA PHE A 45 13.62 3.62 -34.85
C PHE A 45 15.10 3.68 -34.49
N ALA A 46 15.97 2.94 -35.19
CA ALA A 46 17.40 2.99 -34.96
C ALA A 46 17.98 4.39 -35.27
N GLU A 47 17.62 4.97 -36.43
CA GLU A 47 18.07 6.30 -36.82
C GLU A 47 17.59 7.39 -35.86
N ALA A 48 16.32 7.31 -35.43
CA ALA A 48 15.78 8.25 -34.46
C ALA A 48 16.43 8.09 -33.07
N SER A 49 16.83 6.88 -32.68
CA SER A 49 17.56 6.63 -31.42
C SER A 49 18.98 7.20 -31.44
N GLU A 50 19.64 7.18 -32.59
CA GLU A 50 20.95 7.80 -32.75
C GLU A 50 20.84 9.34 -32.74
N ARG A 51 19.76 9.88 -33.29
CA ARG A 51 19.53 11.34 -33.39
C ARG A 51 19.10 11.97 -32.06
N ILE A 52 18.32 11.27 -31.24
CA ILE A 52 17.76 11.82 -29.99
C ILE A 52 18.38 11.07 -28.81
N GLN A 53 19.45 11.63 -28.26
CA GLN A 53 20.19 11.02 -27.15
C GLN A 53 20.02 11.80 -25.83
N SER A 54 19.66 13.09 -25.91
CA SER A 54 19.56 13.97 -24.75
C SER A 54 18.11 14.40 -24.49
N LEU A 55 17.84 14.82 -23.24
CA LEU A 55 16.55 15.41 -22.87
C LEU A 55 16.28 16.70 -23.65
N GLU A 56 17.31 17.49 -23.94
CA GLU A 56 17.17 18.74 -24.69
C GLU A 56 16.75 18.47 -26.15
N ASP A 57 17.35 17.47 -26.80
CA ASP A 57 16.98 17.04 -28.14
C ASP A 57 15.54 16.49 -28.17
N ALA A 58 15.19 15.66 -27.18
CA ALA A 58 13.85 15.13 -27.04
C ALA A 58 12.80 16.25 -26.88
N MET A 59 13.07 17.23 -26.01
CA MET A 59 12.20 18.37 -25.79
C MET A 59 12.07 19.26 -27.02
N LYS A 60 13.17 19.47 -27.75
CA LYS A 60 13.17 20.22 -29.01
C LYS A 60 12.28 19.54 -30.06
N THR A 61 12.41 18.22 -30.22
CA THR A 61 11.59 17.43 -31.14
C THR A 61 10.12 17.46 -30.75
N LEU A 62 9.80 17.21 -29.48
CA LEU A 62 8.40 17.17 -29.05
C LEU A 62 7.71 18.54 -29.10
N ARG A 63 8.43 19.63 -28.79
CA ARG A 63 7.92 21.01 -28.91
C ARG A 63 7.72 21.42 -30.36
N LYS A 64 8.61 21.00 -31.28
CA LYS A 64 8.43 21.19 -32.73
C LYS A 64 7.10 20.59 -33.21
N HIS A 65 6.68 19.48 -32.61
CA HIS A 65 5.42 18.81 -32.91
C HIS A 65 4.25 19.22 -32.00
N GLN A 66 4.42 20.23 -31.13
CA GLN A 66 3.41 20.73 -30.19
C GLN A 66 2.84 19.66 -29.24
N MET A 67 3.63 18.64 -28.93
CA MET A 67 3.18 17.47 -28.16
C MET A 67 3.28 17.64 -26.64
N VAL A 68 4.07 18.62 -26.20
CA VAL A 68 4.30 18.96 -24.79
C VAL A 68 4.36 20.48 -24.64
N PRO A 69 4.11 21.00 -23.41
CA PRO A 69 4.17 22.43 -23.15
C PRO A 69 5.47 23.08 -23.66
N ALA A 70 5.32 24.29 -24.22
CA ALA A 70 6.44 25.04 -24.80
C ALA A 70 7.49 25.45 -23.76
N ALA A 71 7.10 25.55 -22.49
CA ALA A 71 7.95 25.92 -21.38
C ALA A 71 7.70 24.99 -20.18
N GLY A 72 8.76 24.73 -19.40
CA GLY A 72 8.70 23.95 -18.18
C GLY A 72 9.45 22.62 -18.24
N ASP A 73 9.62 22.06 -17.05
CA ASP A 73 10.25 20.76 -16.82
C ASP A 73 9.36 19.61 -17.29
N PRO A 74 9.93 18.41 -17.48
CA PRO A 74 9.15 17.23 -17.81
C PRO A 74 8.12 16.91 -16.72
N THR A 75 6.86 16.72 -17.12
CA THR A 75 5.74 16.38 -16.23
C THR A 75 4.98 15.15 -16.72
N ALA A 76 4.33 14.44 -15.81
CA ALA A 76 3.49 13.30 -16.17
C ALA A 76 2.33 13.69 -17.12
N GLU A 77 1.74 14.86 -16.92
CA GLU A 77 0.68 15.38 -17.80
C GLU A 77 1.18 15.66 -19.22
N GLY A 78 2.39 16.19 -19.34
CA GLY A 78 3.06 16.38 -20.63
C GLY A 78 3.30 15.05 -21.36
N LEU A 79 3.73 14.02 -20.64
CA LEU A 79 3.93 12.68 -21.20
C LEU A 79 2.61 12.08 -21.73
N VAL A 80 1.53 12.17 -20.95
CA VAL A 80 0.20 11.65 -21.34
C VAL A 80 -0.31 12.37 -22.59
N THR A 81 -0.18 13.70 -22.63
CA THR A 81 -0.59 14.53 -23.77
C THR A 81 0.21 14.16 -25.03
N GLY A 82 1.52 13.94 -24.88
CA GLY A 82 2.39 13.52 -25.98
C GLY A 82 2.03 12.13 -26.51
N LEU A 83 1.78 11.15 -25.64
CA LEU A 83 1.35 9.80 -26.04
C LEU A 83 0.01 9.83 -26.80
N GLN A 84 -0.92 10.69 -26.37
CA GLN A 84 -2.19 10.86 -27.06
C GLN A 84 -2.00 11.43 -28.47
N HIS A 85 -1.06 12.36 -28.66
CA HIS A 85 -0.74 12.92 -29.98
C HIS A 85 -0.11 11.88 -30.93
N VAL A 86 0.74 10.98 -30.42
CA VAL A 86 1.31 9.88 -31.25
C VAL A 86 0.19 8.98 -31.78
N GLY A 87 -0.81 8.66 -30.96
CA GLY A 87 -1.95 7.83 -31.35
C GLY A 87 -2.74 8.40 -32.54
N VAL A 88 -2.80 9.73 -32.66
CA VAL A 88 -3.47 10.43 -33.77
C VAL A 88 -2.62 10.42 -35.05
N GLY A 89 -1.29 10.36 -34.93
CA GLY A 89 -0.34 10.50 -36.05
C GLY A 89 0.28 9.19 -36.58
N LEU A 90 -0.28 8.01 -36.24
CA LEU A 90 0.26 6.69 -36.59
C LEU A 90 0.42 6.40 -38.10
N GLY A 91 -0.03 7.28 -39.00
CA GLY A 91 0.12 7.14 -40.45
C GLY A 91 1.55 7.39 -40.98
N ASN A 92 2.43 8.02 -40.19
CA ASN A 92 3.82 8.29 -40.59
C ASN A 92 4.80 7.59 -39.61
N ILE A 93 5.35 6.46 -40.04
CA ILE A 93 6.19 5.58 -39.20
C ILE A 93 7.49 6.29 -38.76
N ALA A 94 8.12 7.09 -39.63
CA ALA A 94 9.36 7.80 -39.30
C ALA A 94 9.11 8.89 -38.24
N TRP A 95 8.02 9.65 -38.41
CA TRP A 95 7.59 10.64 -37.43
C TRP A 95 7.21 9.98 -36.10
N ALA A 96 6.46 8.88 -36.13
CA ALA A 96 6.04 8.16 -34.95
C ALA A 96 7.24 7.57 -34.19
N SER A 97 8.24 7.01 -34.89
CA SER A 97 9.45 6.51 -34.25
C SER A 97 10.26 7.61 -33.56
N GLU A 98 10.37 8.79 -34.20
CA GLU A 98 11.06 9.95 -33.63
C GLU A 98 10.35 10.47 -32.37
N CYS A 99 9.02 10.57 -32.41
CA CYS A 99 8.23 11.02 -31.27
C CYS A 99 8.21 10.00 -30.12
N CYS A 100 8.14 8.70 -30.40
CA CYS A 100 8.18 7.65 -29.38
C CYS A 100 9.51 7.64 -28.62
N ILE A 101 10.63 7.83 -29.31
CA ILE A 101 11.96 7.86 -28.66
C ILE A 101 12.11 9.13 -27.82
N ALA A 102 11.67 10.28 -28.35
CA ALA A 102 11.67 11.51 -27.58
C ALA A 102 10.78 11.41 -26.32
N LEU A 103 9.60 10.78 -26.43
CA LEU A 103 8.72 10.52 -25.28
C LEU A 103 9.33 9.54 -24.29
N ALA A 104 10.10 8.55 -24.72
CA ALA A 104 10.79 7.63 -23.82
C ALA A 104 11.84 8.35 -22.96
N ILE A 105 12.64 9.24 -23.57
CA ILE A 105 13.62 10.07 -22.85
C ILE A 105 12.91 11.06 -21.92
N TYR A 106 11.82 11.67 -22.39
CA TYR A 106 10.99 12.53 -21.57
C TYR A 106 10.41 11.79 -20.35
N ALA A 107 9.89 10.57 -20.55
CA ALA A 107 9.35 9.74 -19.48
C ALA A 107 10.41 9.39 -18.43
N LYS A 108 11.64 9.11 -18.86
CA LYS A 108 12.76 8.89 -17.95
C LYS A 108 13.02 10.11 -17.06
N ALA A 109 13.04 11.31 -17.64
CA ALA A 109 13.22 12.53 -16.88
C ALA A 109 12.06 12.81 -15.89
N VAL A 110 10.82 12.48 -16.27
CA VAL A 110 9.67 12.55 -15.35
C VAL A 110 9.87 11.60 -14.15
N LEU A 111 10.32 10.38 -14.40
CA LEU A 111 10.59 9.40 -13.35
C LEU A 111 11.74 9.84 -12.42
N ASP A 112 12.83 10.36 -12.99
CA ASP A 112 13.98 10.86 -12.23
C ASP A 112 13.59 12.08 -11.36
N ASN A 113 12.76 12.99 -11.88
CA ASN A 113 12.20 14.11 -11.10
C ASN A 113 11.26 13.64 -9.97
N ALA A 114 10.43 12.63 -10.21
CA ALA A 114 9.59 12.05 -9.17
C ALA A 114 10.42 11.37 -8.08
N ALA A 115 11.47 10.63 -8.46
CA ALA A 115 12.37 9.96 -7.54
C ALA A 115 13.14 10.95 -6.66
N THR A 116 13.73 11.99 -7.26
CA THR A 116 14.43 13.05 -6.52
C THR A 116 13.53 13.80 -5.55
N THR A 117 12.28 14.10 -5.96
CA THR A 117 11.28 14.71 -5.08
C THR A 117 10.95 13.82 -3.89
N LEU A 118 10.77 12.52 -4.12
CA LEU A 118 10.49 11.54 -3.06
C LEU A 118 11.67 11.43 -2.08
N VAL A 119 12.90 11.33 -2.59
CA VAL A 119 14.12 11.26 -1.78
C VAL A 119 14.27 12.52 -0.93
N GLY A 120 14.11 13.71 -1.51
CA GLY A 120 14.19 14.96 -0.76
C GLY A 120 13.11 15.07 0.34
N ALA A 121 11.90 14.57 0.07
CA ALA A 121 10.84 14.50 1.09
C ALA A 121 11.18 13.51 2.22
N LEU A 122 11.80 12.38 1.91
CA LEU A 122 12.26 11.40 2.90
C LEU A 122 13.42 11.95 3.75
N GLU A 123 14.41 12.57 3.13
CA GLU A 123 15.52 13.22 3.84
C GLU A 123 15.01 14.25 4.83
N LYS A 124 14.07 15.11 4.41
CA LYS A 124 13.43 16.09 5.30
C LYS A 124 12.70 15.45 6.48
N ARG A 125 12.00 14.33 6.26
CA ARG A 125 11.34 13.60 7.35
C ARG A 125 12.32 12.96 8.31
N ILE A 126 13.45 12.46 7.79
CA ILE A 126 14.51 11.87 8.61
C ILE A 126 15.18 12.95 9.47
N THR A 127 15.47 14.13 8.92
CA THR A 127 16.05 15.23 9.71
C THR A 127 15.08 15.70 10.81
N THR A 128 13.80 15.89 10.49
CA THR A 128 12.78 16.23 11.51
C THR A 128 12.64 15.16 12.58
N ALA A 129 12.68 13.87 12.21
CA ALA A 129 12.67 12.78 13.19
C ALA A 129 13.92 12.79 14.07
N GLY A 130 15.10 13.06 13.50
CA GLY A 130 16.35 13.21 14.22
C GLY A 130 16.31 14.35 15.24
N GLU A 131 15.77 15.51 14.85
CA GLU A 131 15.56 16.66 15.75
C GLU A 131 14.62 16.32 16.90
N GLN A 132 13.52 15.61 16.63
CA GLN A 132 12.57 15.16 17.67
C GLN A 132 13.21 14.15 18.64
N ILE A 133 14.02 13.22 18.14
CA ILE A 133 14.75 12.27 18.98
C ILE A 133 15.77 12.99 19.86
N ALA A 134 16.51 13.95 19.30
CA ALA A 134 17.46 14.76 20.05
C ALA A 134 16.76 15.55 21.18
N GLU A 135 15.60 16.15 20.88
CA GLU A 135 14.79 16.87 21.87
C GLU A 135 14.32 15.95 23.00
N LEU A 136 13.72 14.80 22.66
CA LEU A 136 13.28 13.80 23.65
C LEU A 136 14.43 13.25 24.48
N THR A 137 15.61 13.08 23.88
CA THR A 137 16.81 12.65 24.60
C THR A 137 17.26 13.72 25.59
N SER A 138 17.21 15.00 25.20
CA SER A 138 17.49 16.13 26.09
C SER A 138 16.51 16.19 27.26
N GLU A 139 15.21 16.01 26.99
CA GLU A 139 14.19 15.98 28.05
C GLU A 139 14.41 14.81 29.01
N LEU A 140 14.76 13.63 28.49
CA LEU A 140 15.02 12.46 29.30
C LEU A 140 16.23 12.64 30.22
N VAL A 141 17.33 13.22 29.70
CA VAL A 141 18.51 13.56 30.50
C VAL A 141 18.13 14.54 31.62
N ARG A 142 17.38 15.60 31.30
CA ARG A 142 16.93 16.58 32.28
C ARG A 142 16.05 15.97 33.37
N VAL A 143 15.16 15.04 33.01
CA VAL A 143 14.32 14.31 33.97
C VAL A 143 15.17 13.38 34.84
N GLY A 144 16.17 12.70 34.24
CA GLY A 144 17.13 11.87 34.96
C GLY A 144 17.92 12.67 36.00
N ASP A 145 18.50 13.80 35.61
CA ASP A 145 19.24 14.69 36.50
C ASP A 145 18.35 15.25 37.62
N GLY A 146 17.12 15.65 37.30
CA GLY A 146 16.17 16.09 38.33
C GLY A 146 15.75 14.97 39.29
N MET A 147 15.78 13.71 38.87
CA MET A 147 15.49 12.56 39.72
C MET A 147 16.68 12.20 40.61
N THR A 148 17.91 12.24 40.09
CA THR A 148 19.12 12.00 40.88
C THR A 148 19.30 13.07 41.95
N GLU A 149 19.02 14.34 41.65
CA GLU A 149 19.05 15.43 42.64
C GLU A 149 18.02 15.21 43.75
N LYS A 150 16.78 14.83 43.41
CA LYS A 150 15.74 14.50 44.40
C LYS A 150 16.09 13.28 45.27
N ILE A 151 16.75 12.28 44.71
CA ILE A 151 17.22 11.13 45.49
C ILE A 151 18.34 11.56 46.44
N ALA A 152 19.27 12.40 45.99
CA ALA A 152 20.35 12.92 46.81
C ALA A 152 19.83 13.74 48.00
N THR A 153 18.80 14.58 47.80
CA THR A 153 18.19 15.36 48.90
C THR A 153 17.48 14.46 49.90
N VAL A 154 16.68 13.48 49.45
CA VAL A 154 16.02 12.52 50.34
C VAL A 154 17.02 11.71 51.15
N ILE A 155 18.13 11.27 50.55
CA ILE A 155 19.20 10.56 51.27
C ILE A 155 19.86 11.48 52.31
N GLY A 156 20.10 12.75 51.98
CA GLY A 156 20.62 13.76 52.91
C GLY A 156 19.72 14.00 54.12
N ASP A 157 18.40 14.07 53.90
CA ASP A 157 17.40 14.24 54.94
C ASP A 157 17.30 13.00 55.86
N VAL A 158 17.36 11.79 55.30
CA VAL A 158 17.37 10.54 56.08
C VAL A 158 18.64 10.40 56.92
N CYS A 159 19.81 10.75 56.38
CA CYS A 159 21.07 10.73 57.13
C CYS A 159 21.11 11.78 58.25
N SER A 160 20.47 12.93 58.03
CA SER A 160 20.35 14.00 59.03
C SER A 160 19.33 13.66 60.13
N ALA A 161 18.25 12.94 59.80
CA ALA A 161 17.28 12.41 60.75
C ALA A 161 17.84 11.27 61.64
N GLY A 162 18.85 10.53 61.17
CA GLY A 162 19.53 9.46 61.92
C GLY A 162 20.52 9.94 63.00
N SER A 163 20.81 11.24 63.09
CA SER A 163 21.83 11.82 63.99
C SER A 163 21.28 12.42 65.28
N MET A 164 19.98 12.26 65.58
CA MET A 164 19.41 12.64 66.88
C MET A 164 18.83 11.44 67.63
N GLY A 165 19.62 10.94 68.57
CA GLY A 165 19.16 10.50 69.90
C GLY A 165 18.13 9.38 69.96
N ALA A 166 18.62 8.16 70.21
CA ALA A 166 17.81 7.04 70.67
C ALA A 166 17.10 7.32 72.01
N LYS A 167 15.78 7.17 72.05
CA LYS A 167 15.00 6.68 73.20
C LYS A 167 13.78 5.89 72.70
N PRO A 168 13.45 4.72 73.30
CA PRO A 168 12.31 3.92 72.91
C PRO A 168 11.06 4.37 73.69
N GLY A 169 9.98 4.67 72.98
CA GLY A 169 8.70 5.04 73.58
C GLY A 169 7.69 5.53 72.55
N GLU A 170 6.80 4.62 72.16
CA GLU A 170 5.43 4.83 71.63
C GLU A 170 5.07 6.20 71.04
N SER A 171 4.95 6.26 69.72
CA SER A 171 3.67 6.48 69.00
C SER A 171 3.93 6.73 67.51
N SER A 172 3.07 6.13 66.68
CA SER A 172 3.19 5.94 65.23
C SER A 172 3.66 7.17 64.43
N PRO A 173 4.43 6.99 63.34
CA PRO A 173 4.44 7.98 62.30
C PRO A 173 3.04 8.01 61.69
N VAL A 174 2.38 9.16 61.77
CA VAL A 174 1.28 9.49 60.86
C VAL A 174 1.89 9.52 59.47
N SER A 175 1.95 8.35 58.84
CA SER A 175 2.04 8.21 57.41
C SER A 175 0.87 9.01 56.87
N THR A 176 1.15 10.18 56.30
CA THR A 176 0.18 10.80 55.41
C THR A 176 -0.01 9.80 54.28
N PRO A 177 -1.17 9.14 54.18
CA PRO A 177 -1.38 8.22 53.10
C PRO A 177 -1.34 9.05 51.83
N PHE A 178 -0.55 8.61 50.85
CA PHE A 178 -0.67 9.03 49.48
C PHE A 178 -2.16 8.99 49.10
N SER A 179 -2.80 10.15 49.11
CA SER A 179 -4.22 10.24 48.80
C SER A 179 -4.37 9.92 47.32
N TYR A 180 -5.19 8.91 47.00
CA TYR A 180 -5.57 8.55 45.64
C TYR A 180 -6.06 9.78 44.84
N ALA A 181 -6.58 10.81 45.53
CA ALA A 181 -7.01 12.07 44.95
C ALA A 181 -5.85 12.98 44.49
N ALA A 182 -4.65 12.86 45.06
CA ALA A 182 -3.47 13.61 44.64
C ALA A 182 -2.87 13.04 43.35
N VAL A 183 -2.89 11.71 43.19
CA VAL A 183 -2.49 11.02 41.94
C VAL A 183 -3.53 11.24 40.83
N ALA A 184 -4.84 11.26 41.17
CA ALA A 184 -5.89 11.58 40.21
C ALA A 184 -5.86 13.04 39.72
N ARG A 185 -5.25 13.96 40.48
CA ARG A 185 -5.08 15.38 40.11
C ARG A 185 -3.76 15.70 39.44
N ALA A 186 -2.74 14.85 39.59
CA ALA A 186 -1.48 14.91 38.86
C ALA A 186 -1.68 14.41 37.42
N ALA A 187 -2.45 15.20 36.65
CA ALA A 187 -2.49 15.21 35.20
C ALA A 187 -2.62 13.84 34.51
N PHE A 188 -3.85 13.30 34.52
CA PHE A 188 -4.36 12.80 33.24
C PHE A 188 -4.37 14.00 32.27
N PRO A 189 -3.78 13.88 31.07
CA PRO A 189 -4.02 14.85 30.02
C PRO A 189 -5.54 14.98 29.86
N SER A 190 -6.02 16.20 30.04
CA SER A 190 -7.42 16.61 29.93
C SER A 190 -8.17 15.81 28.86
N ALA A 191 -9.46 15.57 29.11
CA ALA A 191 -10.43 14.88 28.25
C ALA A 191 -10.45 15.35 26.76
N THR A 192 -9.71 16.40 26.42
CA THR A 192 -9.37 16.85 25.06
C THR A 192 -8.39 15.94 24.29
N ARG A 193 -7.59 15.05 24.92
CA ARG A 193 -6.71 14.12 24.18
C ARG A 193 -7.37 12.81 23.75
N ALA A 194 -8.48 12.40 24.40
CA ALA A 194 -9.31 11.29 23.90
C ALA A 194 -9.90 11.59 22.50
N THR A 195 -9.99 12.87 22.13
CA THR A 195 -10.41 13.35 20.81
C THR A 195 -9.27 13.60 19.82
N GLN A 196 -8.00 13.47 20.21
CA GLN A 196 -6.82 13.67 19.35
C GLN A 196 -6.02 12.37 19.13
N ILE A 197 -6.71 11.24 18.98
CA ILE A 197 -6.09 10.10 18.29
C ILE A 197 -6.09 10.49 16.81
N SER A 198 -4.91 10.73 16.25
CA SER A 198 -4.76 11.04 14.82
C SER A 198 -5.40 9.94 13.97
N VAL A 199 -5.82 10.23 12.75
CA VAL A 199 -6.38 9.20 11.85
C VAL A 199 -5.39 8.03 11.71
N ALA A 200 -4.08 8.32 11.68
CA ALA A 200 -3.00 7.33 11.63
C ALA A 200 -2.90 6.47 12.90
N ASP A 201 -3.10 7.03 14.09
CA ASP A 201 -3.09 6.26 15.35
C ASP A 201 -4.36 5.41 15.51
N ARG A 202 -5.50 5.90 15.00
CA ARG A 202 -6.73 5.09 14.94
C ARG A 202 -6.58 3.94 13.95
N GLU A 203 -5.87 4.17 12.85
CA GLU A 203 -5.57 3.18 11.84
C GLU A 203 -4.61 2.11 12.38
N SER A 204 -3.53 2.50 13.04
CA SER A 204 -2.56 1.55 13.60
C SER A 204 -3.19 0.66 14.68
N ILE A 205 -4.05 1.21 15.53
CA ILE A 205 -4.79 0.44 16.54
C ILE A 205 -5.80 -0.52 15.86
N ARG A 206 -6.52 -0.08 14.82
CA ARG A 206 -7.48 -0.93 14.10
C ARG A 206 -6.79 -2.02 13.28
N ALA A 207 -5.61 -1.74 12.73
CA ALA A 207 -4.82 -2.68 11.94
C ALA A 207 -4.31 -3.86 12.78
N ARG A 208 -4.24 -3.70 14.10
CA ARG A 208 -3.89 -4.76 15.06
C ARG A 208 -5.09 -5.57 15.55
N GLN A 209 -6.30 -5.21 15.14
CA GLN A 209 -7.53 -5.76 15.69
C GLN A 209 -8.26 -6.68 14.72
N VAL A 210 -8.76 -7.78 15.25
CA VAL A 210 -9.54 -8.79 14.55
C VAL A 210 -10.91 -8.89 15.21
N LEU A 211 -11.96 -8.96 14.39
CA LEU A 211 -13.33 -9.18 14.86
C LEU A 211 -13.64 -10.67 14.82
N VAL A 212 -14.17 -11.21 15.91
CA VAL A 212 -14.70 -12.57 15.98
C VAL A 212 -16.20 -12.47 16.24
N ASP A 213 -17.00 -12.90 15.28
CA ASP A 213 -18.43 -13.08 15.45
C ASP A 213 -18.72 -14.47 16.02
N ASP A 214 -19.82 -14.57 16.78
CA ASP A 214 -20.29 -15.83 17.37
C ASP A 214 -19.20 -16.55 18.18
N PHE A 215 -18.41 -15.77 18.94
CA PHE A 215 -17.41 -16.31 19.87
C PHE A 215 -18.11 -17.28 20.84
N PRO A 216 -17.55 -18.47 21.11
CA PRO A 216 -18.17 -19.47 21.97
C PRO A 216 -18.12 -19.01 23.42
N MET A 217 -19.07 -18.16 23.79
CA MET A 217 -19.37 -17.80 25.15
C MET A 217 -19.96 -19.03 25.84
N GLY A 218 -19.53 -19.30 27.08
CA GLY A 218 -20.12 -20.40 27.87
C GLY A 218 -21.62 -20.16 28.10
N ASP A 219 -22.35 -21.23 28.44
CA ASP A 219 -23.81 -21.21 28.65
C ASP A 219 -24.27 -20.18 29.70
N ASP A 220 -23.39 -19.78 30.62
CA ASP A 220 -23.61 -18.68 31.56
C ASP A 220 -22.99 -17.38 31.03
N GLY A 221 -23.86 -16.43 30.68
CA GLY A 221 -23.53 -15.24 29.92
C GLY A 221 -22.37 -14.38 30.43
N ALA A 222 -21.78 -13.66 29.46
CA ALA A 222 -20.71 -12.68 29.60
C ALA A 222 -19.40 -13.24 30.18
N LEU A 223 -18.62 -13.89 29.32
CA LEU A 223 -17.20 -14.12 29.61
C LEU A 223 -16.51 -12.77 29.87
N THR A 224 -15.73 -12.70 30.94
CA THR A 224 -14.88 -11.54 31.23
C THR A 224 -13.82 -11.40 30.13
N GLU A 225 -13.35 -10.17 29.88
CA GLU A 225 -12.34 -9.89 28.85
C GLU A 225 -11.08 -10.74 29.04
N VAL A 226 -10.74 -11.08 30.29
CA VAL A 226 -9.62 -11.96 30.65
C VAL A 226 -9.87 -13.41 30.19
N ALA A 227 -11.04 -13.97 30.47
CA ALA A 227 -11.37 -15.34 30.09
C ALA A 227 -11.46 -15.52 28.56
N ILE A 228 -11.90 -14.48 27.84
CA ILE A 228 -11.91 -14.45 26.37
C ILE A 228 -10.48 -14.46 25.83
N LEU A 229 -9.60 -13.66 26.42
CA LEU A 229 -8.20 -13.58 26.02
C LEU A 229 -7.45 -14.90 26.27
N GLU A 230 -7.67 -15.52 27.42
CA GLU A 230 -7.12 -16.85 27.75
C GLU A 230 -7.57 -17.89 26.73
N LYS A 231 -8.89 -18.00 26.49
CA LYS A 231 -9.43 -18.95 25.53
C LYS A 231 -8.94 -18.72 24.09
N ALA A 232 -8.79 -17.46 23.67
CA ALA A 232 -8.25 -17.12 22.36
C ALA A 232 -6.76 -17.49 22.24
N ASN A 233 -5.98 -17.29 23.31
CA ASN A 233 -4.57 -17.68 23.34
C ASN A 233 -4.38 -19.20 23.44
N ASP A 234 -5.25 -19.90 24.16
CA ASP A 234 -5.26 -21.36 24.23
C ASP A 234 -5.57 -21.96 22.85
N ALA A 235 -6.54 -21.39 22.12
CA ALA A 235 -6.86 -21.81 20.76
C ALA A 235 -5.67 -21.68 19.78
N LEU A 236 -4.76 -20.72 19.99
CA LEU A 236 -3.54 -20.62 19.19
C LEU A 236 -2.58 -21.79 19.41
N ASP A 237 -2.58 -22.38 20.61
CA ASP A 237 -1.69 -23.49 20.95
C ASP A 237 -2.14 -24.82 20.33
N TYR A 238 -3.41 -24.92 19.92
CA TYR A 238 -3.96 -26.08 19.20
C TYR A 238 -3.85 -25.99 17.67
N LEU A 239 -3.30 -24.90 17.12
CA LEU A 239 -3.05 -24.81 15.69
C LEU A 239 -1.96 -25.81 15.26
N PRO A 240 -2.13 -26.49 14.11
CA PRO A 240 -1.18 -27.51 13.64
C PRO A 240 0.15 -26.87 13.20
N ARG A 241 1.08 -26.72 14.14
CA ARG A 241 2.43 -26.15 13.94
C ARG A 241 3.28 -26.88 12.88
N GLY A 242 2.92 -28.10 12.49
CA GLY A 242 3.60 -28.87 11.44
C GLY A 242 3.06 -28.61 10.03
N VAL A 243 1.92 -27.94 9.89
CA VAL A 243 1.26 -27.66 8.60
C VAL A 243 1.24 -26.16 8.29
N MET A 244 1.40 -25.32 9.31
CA MET A 244 1.31 -23.87 9.21
C MET A 244 2.56 -23.18 9.72
N ASP A 245 3.06 -22.20 8.97
CA ASP A 245 4.12 -21.30 9.40
C ASP A 245 3.55 -20.28 10.40
N ILE A 246 3.46 -20.68 11.67
CA ILE A 246 2.99 -19.83 12.76
C ILE A 246 4.08 -18.80 13.12
N PRO A 247 3.79 -17.49 13.07
CA PRO A 247 4.76 -16.45 13.41
C PRO A 247 5.20 -16.53 14.89
N GLU A 248 6.49 -16.28 15.14
CA GLU A 248 7.01 -16.18 16.50
C GLU A 248 6.34 -15.03 17.26
N GLY A 249 5.90 -15.30 18.49
CA GLY A 249 5.25 -14.31 19.34
C GLY A 249 3.77 -14.03 19.03
N LEU A 250 3.09 -14.90 18.28
CA LEU A 250 1.65 -14.81 18.06
C LEU A 250 0.87 -14.98 19.37
N ARG A 251 0.44 -13.86 19.97
CA ARG A 251 -0.40 -13.80 21.17
C ARG A 251 -1.36 -12.61 21.08
N PHE A 252 -2.56 -12.78 21.64
CA PHE A 252 -3.53 -11.71 21.84
C PHE A 252 -3.17 -10.94 23.11
N THR A 253 -3.16 -9.61 23.02
CA THR A 253 -2.78 -8.68 24.11
C THR A 253 -3.98 -8.07 24.81
N ALA A 254 -5.10 -7.90 24.10
CA ALA A 254 -6.35 -7.44 24.68
C ALA A 254 -7.56 -8.10 23.99
N ALA A 255 -8.65 -8.22 24.74
CA ALA A 255 -9.94 -8.67 24.23
C ALA A 255 -11.03 -7.70 24.69
N ARG A 256 -12.02 -7.46 23.85
CA ARG A 256 -13.15 -6.58 24.17
C ARG A 256 -14.44 -7.15 23.62
N THR A 257 -15.47 -7.22 24.46
CA THR A 257 -16.81 -7.62 24.04
C THR A 257 -17.57 -6.45 23.42
N LEU A 258 -18.35 -6.74 22.39
CA LEU A 258 -19.26 -5.81 21.74
C LEU A 258 -20.69 -6.08 22.15
N ARG A 259 -21.53 -5.05 22.08
CA ARG A 259 -22.95 -5.11 22.46
C ARG A 259 -23.77 -6.10 21.62
N ASN A 260 -23.29 -6.45 20.44
CA ASN A 260 -23.91 -7.42 19.54
C ASN A 260 -23.42 -8.86 19.77
N GLY A 261 -22.67 -9.13 20.85
CA GLY A 261 -22.12 -10.46 21.14
C GLY A 261 -20.82 -10.81 20.40
N GLY A 262 -20.32 -9.93 19.54
CA GLY A 262 -19.01 -10.08 18.91
C GLY A 262 -17.86 -9.76 19.87
N VAL A 263 -16.68 -10.29 19.57
CA VAL A 263 -15.45 -10.06 20.34
C VAL A 263 -14.40 -9.40 19.44
N ILE A 264 -13.77 -8.34 19.93
CA ILE A 264 -12.58 -7.75 19.30
C ILE A 264 -11.36 -8.30 20.03
N LEU A 265 -10.42 -8.87 19.28
CA LEU A 265 -9.12 -9.28 19.78
C LEU A 265 -8.05 -8.35 19.21
N GLU A 266 -7.12 -7.90 20.05
CA GLU A 266 -5.97 -7.08 19.65
C GLU A 266 -4.67 -7.89 19.73
N LEU A 267 -3.80 -7.72 18.73
CA LEU A 267 -2.48 -8.31 18.66
C LEU A 267 -1.38 -7.25 18.81
N ALA A 268 -0.16 -7.69 19.13
CA ALA A 268 0.98 -6.80 19.31
C ALA A 268 1.36 -6.03 18.02
N THR A 269 1.21 -6.65 16.85
CA THR A 269 1.60 -6.05 15.56
C THR A 269 0.52 -6.27 14.48
N PRO A 270 0.42 -5.37 13.50
CA PRO A 270 -0.56 -5.50 12.42
C PRO A 270 -0.26 -6.67 11.48
N ALA A 271 1.01 -7.09 11.40
CA ALA A 271 1.41 -8.27 10.63
C ALA A 271 0.81 -9.56 11.21
N LEU A 272 0.76 -9.68 12.55
CA LEU A 272 0.14 -10.82 13.23
C LEU A 272 -1.38 -10.83 13.01
N ALA A 273 -2.03 -9.66 13.10
CA ALA A 273 -3.46 -9.55 12.81
C ALA A 273 -3.78 -9.97 11.36
N LYS A 274 -2.96 -9.55 10.40
CA LYS A 274 -3.08 -9.97 8.99
C LYS A 274 -2.93 -11.48 8.84
N TRP A 275 -1.97 -12.10 9.53
CA TRP A 275 -1.78 -13.55 9.50
C TRP A 275 -3.00 -14.30 10.01
N VAL A 276 -3.59 -13.87 11.14
CA VAL A 276 -4.81 -14.47 11.70
C VAL A 276 -5.99 -14.33 10.74
N THR A 277 -6.10 -13.21 10.02
CA THR A 277 -7.16 -13.04 9.01
C THR A 277 -6.93 -13.86 7.73
N THR A 278 -5.68 -14.14 7.35
CA THR A 278 -5.36 -15.02 6.22
C THR A 278 -5.72 -16.48 6.54
N HIS A 279 -5.49 -16.90 7.79
CA HIS A 279 -5.80 -18.25 8.28
C HIS A 279 -7.07 -18.27 9.14
N ALA A 280 -8.05 -17.45 8.75
CA ALA A 280 -9.27 -17.25 9.52
C ALA A 280 -10.09 -18.55 9.67
N GLU A 281 -10.10 -19.42 8.67
CA GLU A 281 -10.84 -20.68 8.69
C GLU A 281 -10.22 -21.68 9.68
N ASP A 282 -8.89 -21.81 9.65
CA ASP A 282 -8.15 -22.69 10.54
C ASP A 282 -8.29 -22.23 12.00
N PHE A 283 -8.11 -20.94 12.26
CA PHE A 283 -8.27 -20.39 13.60
C PHE A 283 -9.73 -20.44 14.08
N ALA A 284 -10.71 -20.21 13.20
CA ALA A 284 -12.14 -20.35 13.54
C ALA A 284 -12.47 -21.79 13.96
N SER A 285 -11.96 -22.78 13.23
CA SER A 285 -12.23 -24.19 13.51
C SER A 285 -11.76 -24.64 14.89
N VAL A 286 -10.63 -24.09 15.35
CA VAL A 286 -10.04 -24.38 16.65
C VAL A 286 -10.69 -23.56 17.77
N LEU A 287 -11.08 -22.31 17.46
CA LEU A 287 -11.72 -21.43 18.43
C LEU A 287 -13.13 -21.89 18.78
N GLY A 288 -13.91 -22.35 17.79
CA GLY A 288 -15.21 -22.98 17.96
C GLY A 288 -16.01 -23.05 16.67
N GLU A 289 -16.81 -24.11 16.49
CA GLU A 289 -17.49 -24.48 15.23
C GLU A 289 -18.34 -23.38 14.57
N ARG A 290 -18.80 -22.38 15.33
CA ARG A 290 -19.64 -21.28 14.83
C ARG A 290 -18.91 -19.94 14.70
N SER A 291 -17.67 -19.87 15.17
CA SER A 291 -16.89 -18.63 15.21
C SER A 291 -16.56 -18.16 13.79
N LYS A 292 -16.70 -16.87 13.53
CA LYS A 292 -16.27 -16.28 12.24
C LYS A 292 -15.31 -15.15 12.49
N ILE A 293 -14.09 -15.29 11.96
CA ILE A 293 -13.07 -14.27 12.05
C ILE A 293 -13.20 -13.34 10.84
N ARG A 294 -13.32 -12.04 11.10
CA ARG A 294 -13.40 -11.00 10.08
C ARG A 294 -12.37 -9.90 10.33
N PRO A 295 -11.78 -9.34 9.27
CA PRO A 295 -11.02 -8.11 9.41
C PRO A 295 -11.96 -6.99 9.84
N ARG A 296 -11.50 -6.13 10.75
CA ARG A 296 -12.22 -4.91 11.08
C ARG A 296 -12.12 -3.97 9.87
N GLN A 297 -13.15 -3.97 9.02
CA GLN A 297 -13.13 -3.33 7.70
C GLN A 297 -12.62 -1.88 7.73
N TYR A 298 -11.73 -1.57 6.79
CA TYR A 298 -11.31 -0.22 6.44
C TYR A 298 -12.43 0.43 5.61
N LYS A 299 -13.12 1.43 6.17
CA LYS A 299 -13.88 2.38 5.36
C LYS A 299 -13.11 3.68 5.32
N LEU A 300 -12.22 3.78 4.33
CA LEU A 300 -11.67 5.07 3.91
C LEU A 300 -12.77 5.76 3.09
N VAL A 301 -13.39 6.78 3.69
CA VAL A 301 -14.06 7.82 2.90
C VAL A 301 -13.02 8.93 2.82
N ALA A 302 -12.57 9.20 1.59
CA ALA A 302 -11.69 10.31 1.24
C ALA A 302 -12.34 11.65 1.58
#